data_AF-A0A820PBW5-F1
#
_entry.id   AF-A0A820PBW5-F1
#
_cell.length_a   1.000
_cell.length_b   1.000
_cell.length_c   1.000
_cell.angle_alpha   90.00
_cell.angle_beta   90.00
_cell.angle_gamma   90.00
#
_symmetry.space_group_name_H-M   'P 1'
#
loop_
_entity.id
_entity.type
_entity.pdbx_description
1 polymer ?
#
loop_
_entity_poly.entity_id
_entity_poly.type
_entity_poly.pdbx_seq_one_letter_code
_entity_poly.pdbx_strand_id
1 'polypeptide(L)'
;YARFQPEDLLFTLCKGEKGLYNGRVQTIFLKTPRSTDKPLNPSTNAKVQIYLWLGIEEHQPSIFKHLPAGFDMPPLPLHPQLKFITYN
;
A
#
# COMPACT_ATOMS: atom_id res chain seq x y z
N TYR A 1 -2.92 12.60 10.87
CA TYR A 1 -1.57 12.04 10.71
C TYR A 1 -1.56 10.69 11.40
N ALA A 2 -1.18 9.63 10.69
CA ALA A 2 -1.07 8.27 11.23
C ALA A 2 0.40 7.83 11.08
N ARG A 3 0.97 7.23 12.13
CA ARG A 3 2.34 6.70 12.13
C ARG A 3 2.28 5.16 12.07
N PHE A 4 3.12 4.58 11.23
CA PHE A 4 3.38 3.16 11.18
C PHE A 4 4.86 2.93 11.50
N GLN A 5 5.17 1.85 12.20
CA GLN A 5 6.56 1.44 12.36
C GLN A 5 7.07 0.84 11.04
N PRO A 6 8.34 1.09 10.65
CA PRO A 6 8.89 0.55 9.41
C PRO A 6 8.72 -0.97 9.28
N GLU A 7 8.91 -1.70 10.39
CA GLU A 7 8.82 -3.16 10.46
C GLU A 7 7.43 -3.66 10.10
N ASP A 8 6.38 -2.89 10.39
CA ASP A 8 5.00 -3.25 10.04
C ASP A 8 4.72 -3.13 8.53
N LEU A 9 5.58 -2.42 7.78
CA LEU A 9 5.40 -2.14 6.36
C LEU A 9 6.28 -3.01 5.45
N LEU A 10 7.32 -3.64 5.97
CA LEU A 10 8.28 -4.41 5.19
C LEU A 10 7.73 -5.77 4.74
N PHE A 11 8.02 -6.14 3.50
CA PHE A 11 7.75 -7.44 2.92
C PHE A 11 8.94 -8.37 3.15
N THR A 12 8.64 -9.61 3.53
CA THR A 12 9.57 -10.72 3.54
C THR A 12 8.83 -11.99 3.16
N LEU A 13 9.55 -12.99 2.65
CA LEU A 13 9.02 -14.32 2.37
C LEU A 13 8.77 -15.13 3.66
N CYS A 14 9.47 -14.79 4.75
CA CYS A 14 9.28 -15.45 6.04
C CYS A 14 7.95 -14.99 6.66
N LYS A 15 6.95 -15.88 6.72
CA LYS A 15 5.61 -15.53 7.22
C LYS A 15 5.60 -14.92 8.64
N GLY A 16 6.57 -15.26 9.48
CA GLY A 16 6.69 -14.76 10.86
C GLY A 16 7.31 -13.37 10.98
N GLU A 17 7.96 -12.89 9.93
CA GLU A 17 8.68 -11.60 9.93
C GLU A 17 8.00 -10.58 9.01
N LYS A 18 6.93 -10.98 8.31
CA LYS A 18 6.21 -10.08 7.40
C LYS A 18 5.53 -8.98 8.20
N GLY A 19 5.78 -7.75 7.78
CA GLY A 19 5.14 -6.58 8.36
C GLY A 19 3.62 -6.70 8.38
N LEU A 20 3.02 -6.32 9.51
CA LEU A 20 1.59 -6.47 9.80
C LEU A 20 0.67 -5.86 8.73
N TYR A 21 1.08 -4.73 8.15
CA TYR A 21 0.30 -3.97 7.17
C TYR A 21 0.80 -4.14 5.73
N ASN A 22 1.88 -4.89 5.51
CA ASN A 22 2.46 -5.07 4.19
C ASN A 22 1.52 -5.83 3.24
N GLY A 23 1.31 -5.26 2.05
CA GLY A 23 0.48 -5.85 1.01
C GLY A 23 -0.99 -5.95 1.42
N ARG A 24 -1.47 -5.00 2.24
CA ARG A 24 -2.89 -4.88 2.61
C ARG A 24 -3.42 -3.52 2.19
N VAL A 25 -4.69 -3.47 1.79
CA VAL A 25 -5.37 -2.21 1.51
C VAL A 25 -5.74 -1.53 2.81
N GLN A 26 -5.13 -0.37 3.07
CA GLN A 26 -5.46 0.49 4.19
C GLN A 26 -6.49 1.53 3.76
N THR A 27 -7.60 1.63 4.48
CA THR A 27 -8.63 2.65 4.23
C THR A 27 -8.45 3.80 5.21
N ILE A 28 -8.24 5.00 4.69
CA ILE A 28 -8.10 6.23 5.47
C ILE A 28 -9.27 7.14 5.12
N PHE A 29 -9.99 7.58 6.15
CA PHE A 29 -11.04 8.57 6.03
C PHE A 29 -10.46 9.96 6.29
N LEU A 30 -10.46 10.81 5.27
CA LEU A 30 -9.94 12.15 5.37
C LEU A 30 -11.02 13.07 5.96
N LYS A 31 -10.61 13.82 6.97
CA LYS A 31 -11.40 14.91 7.53
C LYS A 31 -11.08 16.18 6.75
N THR A 32 -12.08 17.02 6.54
CA THR A 32 -11.83 18.34 5.95
C THR A 32 -10.87 19.10 6.84
N PRO A 33 -9.80 19.70 6.26
CA PRO A 33 -8.92 20.56 7.01
C PRO A 33 -9.74 21.67 7.66
N ARG A 34 -9.51 21.92 8.95
CA ARG A 34 -10.24 22.94 9.70
C ARG A 34 -9.97 24.30 9.05
N SER A 35 -11.00 24.89 8.44
CA SER A 35 -10.99 26.32 8.13
C SER A 35 -11.25 27.08 9.43
N THR A 36 -10.48 28.13 9.70
CA THR A 36 -10.67 29.01 10.87
C THR A 36 -12.01 29.75 10.81
N ASP A 37 -12.60 29.88 9.63
CA ASP A 37 -13.68 30.83 9.35
C ASP A 37 -15.06 30.18 9.32
N LYS A 38 -15.16 28.85 9.48
CA LYS A 38 -16.43 28.11 9.44
C LYS A 38 -16.59 27.15 10.61
N PRO A 39 -17.82 26.99 11.14
CA PRO A 39 -18.11 26.01 12.18
C PRO A 39 -17.80 24.60 11.71
N LEU A 40 -17.34 23.76 12.64
CA LEU A 40 -16.92 22.39 12.38
C LEU A 40 -18.06 21.59 11.74
N ASN A 41 -17.94 21.28 10.46
CA ASN A 41 -18.75 20.24 9.84
C ASN A 41 -18.07 18.88 10.17
N PRO A 42 -18.81 17.89 10.71
CA PRO A 42 -18.26 16.57 10.98
C PRO A 42 -18.33 15.63 9.76
N SER A 43 -18.69 16.13 8.56
CA SER A 43 -18.83 15.26 7.39
C SER A 43 -17.45 14.80 6.92
N THR A 44 -17.27 13.48 6.79
CA THR A 44 -16.08 12.91 6.16
C THR A 44 -16.22 13.12 4.66
N ASN A 45 -15.38 13.95 4.06
CA ASN A 45 -15.55 14.36 2.66
C ASN A 45 -14.73 13.51 1.67
N ALA A 46 -13.87 12.59 2.14
CA ALA A 46 -13.16 11.66 1.26
C ALA A 46 -12.76 10.34 1.94
N LYS A 47 -12.84 9.25 1.18
CA LYS A 47 -12.31 7.91 1.50
C LYS A 47 -11.12 7.64 0.59
N VAL A 48 -9.96 7.36 1.17
CA VAL A 48 -8.74 6.98 0.43
C VAL A 48 -8.44 5.53 0.75
N GLN A 49 -8.15 4.74 -0.28
CA GLN A 49 -7.65 3.38 -0.12
C GLN A 49 -6.23 3.31 -0.66
N ILE A 50 -5.28 2.88 0.17
CA ILE A 50 -3.86 2.82 -0.15
C ILE A 50 -3.43 1.36 -0.06
N TYR A 51 -2.80 0.86 -1.12
CA TYR A 51 -2.06 -0.39 -1.09
C TYR A 51 -0.57 -0.07 -1.06
N LEU A 52 0.13 -0.54 -0.02
CA LEU A 52 1.56 -0.33 0.13
C LEU A 52 2.28 -1.67 0.25
N TRP A 53 3.31 -1.84 -0.56
CA TRP A 53 4.22 -2.98 -0.52
C TRP A 53 5.65 -2.44 -0.54
N LEU A 54 6.43 -2.75 0.50
CA LEU A 54 7.83 -2.36 0.61
C LEU A 54 8.68 -3.62 0.72
N GLY A 55 9.29 -4.07 -0.35
CA GLY A 55 10.14 -5.25 -0.36
C GLY A 55 11.31 -5.10 -1.32
N ILE A 56 12.20 -6.07 -1.31
CA ILE A 56 13.31 -6.14 -2.27
C ILE A 56 12.79 -6.55 -3.66
N GLU A 57 13.51 -6.12 -4.69
CA GLU A 57 13.14 -6.31 -6.09
C GLU A 57 12.93 -7.79 -6.48
N GLU A 58 13.71 -8.71 -5.90
CA GLU A 58 13.56 -10.17 -6.08
C GLU A 58 12.17 -10.70 -5.69
N HIS A 59 11.44 -9.97 -4.85
CA HIS A 59 10.10 -10.33 -4.41
C HIS A 59 8.99 -9.62 -5.19
N GLN A 60 9.32 -8.88 -6.26
CA GLN A 60 8.35 -8.17 -7.10
C GLN A 60 7.15 -9.04 -7.56
N PRO A 61 7.31 -10.34 -7.94
CA PRO A 61 6.18 -11.17 -8.33
C PRO A 61 5.09 -11.31 -7.25
N SER A 62 5.44 -11.08 -5.98
CA SER A 62 4.52 -11.15 -4.85
C SER A 62 3.73 -9.87 -4.60
N ILE A 63 4.07 -8.75 -5.27
CA ILE A 63 3.49 -7.41 -5.03
C ILE A 63 1.96 -7.45 -5.07
N PHE A 64 1.35 -8.16 -6.01
CA PHE A 64 -0.11 -8.15 -6.18
C PHE A 64 -0.82 -9.38 -5.62
N LYS A 65 -0.08 -10.33 -5.02
CA LYS A 65 -0.66 -11.60 -4.51
C LYS A 65 -1.75 -11.39 -3.44
N HIS A 66 -1.71 -10.25 -2.75
CA HIS A 66 -2.62 -9.92 -1.67
C HIS A 66 -3.57 -8.76 -2.02
N LEU A 67 -3.60 -8.33 -3.28
CA LEU A 67 -4.48 -7.29 -3.73
C LEU A 67 -5.93 -7.81 -3.76
N PRO A 68 -6.92 -7.09 -3.20
CA PRO A 68 -8.32 -7.48 -3.28
C PRO A 68 -8.81 -7.54 -4.72
N ALA A 69 -9.83 -8.36 -4.98
CA ALA A 69 -10.50 -8.40 -6.28
C ALA A 69 -11.08 -7.01 -6.63
N GLY A 70 -10.97 -6.61 -7.90
CA GLY A 70 -11.50 -5.35 -8.40
C GLY A 70 -10.50 -4.18 -8.44
N PHE A 71 -9.23 -4.41 -8.10
CA PHE A 71 -8.16 -3.46 -8.40
C PHE A 71 -7.50 -3.84 -9.74
N ASP A 72 -7.40 -2.87 -10.65
CA ASP A 72 -6.69 -3.05 -11.91
C ASP A 72 -5.19 -3.15 -11.67
N MET A 73 -4.59 -4.25 -12.14
CA MET A 73 -3.14 -4.40 -12.12
C MET A 73 -2.54 -3.63 -13.30
N PRO A 74 -1.56 -2.75 -13.09
CA PRO A 74 -0.82 -2.18 -14.20
C PRO A 74 -0.10 -3.31 -14.97
N PRO A 75 0.07 -3.19 -16.30
CA PRO A 75 0.81 -4.16 -17.07
C PRO A 75 2.25 -4.28 -16.55
N LEU A 76 2.65 -5.50 -16.16
CA LEU A 76 4.02 -5.80 -15.74
C LEU A 76 4.97 -5.80 -16.95
N PRO A 77 6.24 -5.33 -16.82
CA PRO A 77 6.94 -5.03 -15.57
C PRO A 77 6.99 -3.52 -15.28
N LEU A 78 6.87 -3.16 -14.00
CA LEU A 78 6.93 -1.78 -13.51
C LEU A 78 8.30 -1.11 -13.73
N HIS A 79 9.34 -1.86 -14.11
CA HIS A 79 10.64 -1.34 -14.51
C HIS A 79 11.22 -2.13 -15.72
N PRO A 80 11.69 -1.47 -16.80
CA PRO A 80 12.27 -2.15 -17.96
C PRO A 80 13.51 -3.01 -17.66
N GLN A 81 14.26 -2.70 -16.60
CA GLN A 81 15.47 -3.46 -16.22
C GLN A 81 15.16 -4.79 -15.51
N LEU A 82 13.90 -4.98 -15.06
CA LEU A 82 13.45 -6.22 -14.42
C LEU A 82 13.09 -7.33 -15.41
N LYS A 83 13.09 -7.04 -16.71
CA LYS A 83 12.90 -8.02 -17.79
C LYS A 83 14.02 -9.06 -17.88
N PHE A 84 15.17 -8.81 -17.23
CA PHE A 84 16.37 -9.63 -17.32
C PHE A 84 16.53 -10.63 -16.16
N ILE A 85 15.60 -10.64 -15.19
CA ILE A 85 15.59 -11.66 -14.15
C ILE A 85 14.80 -12.87 -14.67
N THR A 86 15.52 -13.84 -15.21
CA THR A 86 14.99 -15.14 -15.58
C THR A 86 14.66 -15.92 -14.30
N TYR A 87 13.40 -16.30 -14.10
CA TYR A 87 13.00 -17.20 -13.02
C TYR A 87 13.28 -18.64 -13.47
N ASN A 88 14.06 -19.39 -12.67
CA ASN A 88 14.30 -20.83 -12.83
C ASN A 88 13.13 -21.66 -12.30
#